data_AF-A0A2N5FUN9-F1
#
_entry.id   AF-A0A2N5FUN9-F1
#
_cell.length_a   1.000
_cell.length_b   1.000
_cell.length_c   1.000
_cell.angle_alpha   90.00
_cell.angle_beta   90.00
_cell.angle_gamma   90.00
#
_symmetry.space_group_name_H-M   'P 1'
#
loop_
_entity.id
_entity.type
_entity.pdbx_description
1 polymer ?
#
loop_
_entity_poly.entity_id
_entity_poly.type
_entity_poly.pdbx_seq_one_letter_code
_entity_poly.pdbx_strand_id
1 'polypeptide(L)' 'MIVYKVIKTDKGRVTVQKNEFGIIELKVRRNNHTEKLTLPYQKLEDVEKIVEMLLNSKHIKGNKED' A
#
# COMPACT_ATOMS: atom_id res chain seq x y z
N MET A 1 7.29 -8.52 13.28
CA MET A 1 6.54 -7.99 12.11
C MET A 1 5.30 -8.84 11.93
N ILE A 2 4.11 -8.22 11.82
CA ILE A 2 2.83 -8.92 11.62
C ILE A 2 2.28 -8.52 10.26
N VAL A 3 1.95 -9.48 9.39
CA VAL A 3 1.35 -9.21 8.08
C VAL A 3 -0.15 -9.39 8.18
N TYR A 4 -0.92 -8.39 7.77
CA TYR A 4 -2.39 -8.43 7.80
C TYR A 4 -2.96 -8.84 6.46
N LYS A 5 -2.49 -8.21 5.40
CA LYS A 5 -3.06 -8.36 4.06
C LYS A 5 -1.99 -8.29 3.00
N VAL A 6 -2.09 -9.18 2.02
CA VAL A 6 -1.25 -9.17 0.82
C VAL A 6 -2.16 -9.14 -0.38
N ILE A 7 -2.04 -8.10 -1.18
CA ILE A 7 -2.80 -7.92 -2.41
C ILE A 7 -1.85 -8.08 -3.58
N LYS A 8 -2.08 -9.11 -4.40
CA LYS A 8 -1.32 -9.33 -5.63
C LYS A 8 -1.98 -8.56 -6.77
N THR A 9 -1.17 -7.89 -7.56
CA THR A 9 -1.60 -7.24 -8.81
C THR A 9 -0.83 -7.86 -9.97
N ASP A 10 -1.26 -7.57 -11.19
CA ASP A 10 -0.54 -7.90 -12.42
C ASP A 10 0.90 -7.34 -12.42
N LYS A 11 1.11 -6.20 -11.77
CA LYS A 11 2.38 -5.45 -11.75
C LYS A 11 3.21 -5.66 -10.49
N GLY A 12 2.73 -6.42 -9.51
CA GLY A 12 3.45 -6.60 -8.26
C GLY A 12 2.59 -7.02 -7.08
N ARG A 13 2.92 -6.52 -5.89
CA ARG A 13 2.14 -6.79 -4.67
C ARG A 13 2.20 -5.63 -3.68
N VAL A 14 1.10 -5.42 -2.98
CA VAL A 14 0.97 -4.51 -1.85
C VAL A 14 0.82 -5.35 -0.59
N THR A 15 1.55 -5.03 0.47
CA THR A 15 1.47 -5.69 1.77
C THR A 15 1.14 -4.68 2.85
N VAL A 16 0.06 -4.91 3.57
CA VAL A 16 -0.32 -4.16 4.78
C VAL A 16 0.21 -4.93 5.98
N GLN A 17 1.06 -4.30 6.78
CA GLN A 17 1.76 -4.96 7.90
C GLN A 17 1.93 -4.01 9.09
N LYS A 18 2.18 -4.58 10.28
CA LYS A 18 2.69 -3.88 11.46
C LYS A 18 4.19 -4.15 11.59
N ASN A 19 4.98 -3.10 11.74
CA ASN A 19 6.40 -3.25 12.05
C ASN A 19 6.64 -3.65 13.51
N GLU A 20 7.90 -3.75 13.90
CA GLU A 20 8.30 -4.13 15.27
C GLU A 20 7.89 -3.11 16.33
N PHE A 21 7.72 -1.84 15.96
CA PHE A 21 7.28 -0.77 16.86
C PHE A 21 5.76 -0.67 16.98
N GLY A 22 5.03 -1.58 16.35
CA GLY A 22 3.58 -1.50 16.35
C GLY A 22 3.00 -0.45 15.41
N ILE A 23 3.77 0.07 14.46
CA ILE A 23 3.29 1.05 13.48
C ILE A 23 2.83 0.34 12.21
N ILE A 24 1.72 0.79 11.63
CA ILE A 24 1.22 0.30 10.34
C ILE A 24 2.15 0.75 9.22
N GLU A 25 2.48 -0.17 8.32
CA GLU A 25 3.27 0.07 7.12
C GLU A 25 2.59 -0.52 5.89
N LEU A 26 2.73 0.18 4.76
CA LEU A 26 2.45 -0.33 3.44
C LEU A 26 3.76 -0.63 2.73
N LYS A 27 3.95 -1.88 2.32
CA LYS A 27 5.08 -2.29 1.48
C LYS A 27 4.57 -2.56 0.07
N VAL A 28 4.97 -1.73 -0.88
CA VAL A 28 4.61 -1.83 -2.29
C VAL A 28 5.80 -2.36 -3.05
N ARG A 29 5.67 -3.53 -3.68
CA ARG A 29 6.70 -4.10 -4.53
C ARG A 29 6.21 -4.14 -5.97
N ARG A 30 6.98 -3.54 -6.87
CA ARG A 30 6.73 -3.50 -8.31
C ARG A 30 8.02 -3.80 -9.05
N ASN A 31 8.04 -4.85 -9.86
CA ASN A 31 9.25 -5.34 -10.53
C ASN A 31 10.42 -5.53 -9.53
N ASN A 32 11.54 -4.85 -9.76
CA ASN A 32 12.73 -4.86 -8.90
C ASN A 32 12.76 -3.71 -7.88
N HIS A 33 11.70 -2.90 -7.79
CA HIS A 33 11.61 -1.79 -6.85
C HIS A 33 10.68 -2.11 -5.69
N THR A 34 11.05 -1.66 -4.50
CA THR A 34 10.23 -1.80 -3.30
C THR A 34 10.18 -0.47 -2.57
N GLU A 35 8.98 0.03 -2.35
CA GLU A 35 8.71 1.19 -1.53
C GLU A 35 8.03 0.78 -0.24
N LYS A 36 8.34 1.51 0.83
CA LYS A 36 7.72 1.34 2.13
C LYS A 36 7.20 2.69 2.59
N LEU A 37 5.92 2.74 2.93
CA LEU A 37 5.29 3.88 3.57
C LEU A 37 4.94 3.50 5.00
N THR A 38 5.37 4.32 5.95
CA THR A 38 5.07 4.15 7.38
C THR A 38 3.94 5.11 7.76
N LEU A 39 2.92 4.60 8.45
CA LEU A 39 1.67 5.29 8.73
C LEU A 39 1.43 5.35 10.25
N PRO A 40 2.16 6.23 10.98
CA PRO A 40 2.24 6.21 12.45
C PRO A 40 0.92 6.50 13.18
N TYR A 41 0.01 7.25 12.56
CA TYR A 41 -1.24 7.70 13.19
C TYR A 41 -2.50 7.13 12.54
N GLN A 42 -2.36 6.11 11.70
CA GLN A 42 -3.48 5.52 10.97
C GLN A 42 -3.91 4.20 11.59
N LYS A 43 -5.23 3.99 11.63
CA LYS A 43 -5.80 2.68 12.01
C LYS A 43 -5.70 1.74 10.81
N LEU A 44 -5.53 0.45 11.09
CA LEU A 44 -5.41 -0.58 10.06
C LEU A 44 -6.59 -0.56 9.07
N GLU A 45 -7.81 -0.46 9.58
CA GLU A 45 -9.05 -0.45 8.80
C GLU A 45 -9.11 0.71 7.80
N ASP A 46 -8.64 1.90 8.19
CA ASP A 46 -8.61 3.07 7.32
C ASP A 46 -7.57 2.89 6.21
N VAL A 47 -6.41 2.33 6.55
CA VAL A 47 -5.36 2.00 5.57
C VAL A 47 -5.84 0.96 4.56
N GLU A 48 -6.55 -0.08 5.00
CA GLU A 48 -7.12 -1.09 4.11
C GLU A 48 -8.14 -0.50 3.14
N LYS A 49 -9.04 0.37 3.62
CA LYS A 49 -10.00 1.07 2.77
C LYS A 49 -9.32 1.94 1.73
N ILE A 50 -8.30 2.72 2.11
CA ILE A 50 -7.54 3.56 1.18
C ILE A 50 -6.88 2.71 0.10
N VAL A 51 -6.23 1.61 0.48
CA VAL A 51 -5.59 0.70 -0.48
C VAL A 51 -6.61 0.11 -1.45
N GLU A 52 -7.77 -0.33 -0.96
CA GLU A 52 -8.85 -0.84 -1.82
C GLU A 52 -9.39 0.23 -2.77
N MET A 53 -9.62 1.45 -2.28
CA MET A 53 -10.05 2.57 -3.11
C MET A 53 -9.05 2.88 -4.23
N LEU A 54 -7.76 2.90 -3.91
CA LEU A 54 -6.69 3.14 -4.88
C LEU A 54 -6.61 2.03 -5.93
N LEU A 55 -6.69 0.77 -5.51
CA LEU A 55 -6.65 -0.38 -6.42
C LEU A 55 -7.89 -0.48 -7.32
N ASN A 56 -9.06 -0.08 -6.80
CA ASN A 56 -10.32 -0.08 -7.55
C ASN A 56 -10.51 1.17 -8.41
N SER A 57 -9.71 2.22 -8.18
CA SER A 57 -9.75 3.42 -9.02
C SER A 57 -9.20 3.09 -10.41
N LYS A 58 -10.10 2.80 -11.36
CA LYS A 58 -9.74 2.42 -12.74
C LYS A 58 -8.97 3.48 -13.51
N HIS A 59 -8.90 4.73 -13.04
CA HIS A 59 -8.27 5.84 -13.76
C HIS A 59 -7.71 6.88 -12.80
N ILE A 60 -6.39 6.91 -12.66
CA ILE A 60 -5.68 8.17 -12.43
C ILE A 60 -4.71 8.28 -13.62
N LYS A 61 -5.22 8.81 -14.75
CA LYS A 61 -4.34 9.36 -15.79
C LYS A 61 -3.62 10.52 -15.13
N GLY A 62 -2.35 10.35 -14.78
CA GLY A 62 -1.52 11.48 -14.40
C GLY A 62 -1.49 12.44 -15.57
N ASN A 63 -2.02 13.65 -15.38
CA ASN A 63 -1.79 14.74 -16.32
C ASN A 63 -0.27 14.92 -16.41
N LYS A 64 0.28 14.71 -17.62
CA LYS A 64 1.55 15.33 -17.98
C LYS A 64 1.22 16.82 -18.14
N GLU A 65 1.73 17.64 -17.23
CA GLU A 65 1.87 19.06 -17.53
C GLU A 65 3.05 19.17 -18.51
N ASP A 66 2.74 19.65 -19.72
CA ASP A 66 3.71 20.08 -20.74
C ASP A 66 4.36 21.43 -20.33
#